data_AF-A0A3M9NHN3-F1
#
_entry.id   AF-A0A3M9NHN3-F1
#
_cell.length_a   1.000
_cell.length_b   1.000
_cell.length_c   1.000
_cell.angle_alpha   90.00
_cell.angle_beta   90.00
_cell.angle_gamma   90.00
#
_symmetry.space_group_name_H-M   'P 1'
#
loop_
_entity.id
_entity.type
_entity.pdbx_description
1 polymer ?
#
loop_
_entity_poly.entity_id
_entity_poly.type
_entity_poly.pdbx_seq_one_letter_code
_entity_poly.pdbx_strand_id
1 'polypeptide(L)'
;MKFIAALLLCISVNTYAQKYTPVDTASKVHFVIKNFGINTGGDFSGLKGDISFSADNPAACSFNVSVEASTIDTDNSMRDKSLAEEEYFDAAKFPLITIVSTKIEKTNKTAAGFYYFTGNLTIKGVTKSISFPFQVKEEKNGLLFTGSFEINRMDFGLGEQSIVLGNQVAVTLSVFAKKN
;
A
#
# COMPACT_ATOMS: atom_id res chain seq x y z
N MET A 1 -11.66 59.20 -25.11
CA MET A 1 -12.09 57.91 -24.54
C MET A 1 -10.90 56.96 -24.57
N LYS A 2 -10.28 56.68 -23.40
CA LYS A 2 -9.19 55.70 -23.30
C LYS A 2 -9.79 54.36 -22.86
N PHE A 3 -9.77 53.37 -23.75
CA PHE A 3 -10.06 51.98 -23.40
C PHE A 3 -8.83 51.38 -22.71
N ILE A 4 -8.96 51.03 -21.44
CA ILE A 4 -7.99 50.18 -20.74
C ILE A 4 -8.51 48.75 -20.85
N ALA A 5 -7.94 47.97 -21.76
CA ALA A 5 -8.14 46.53 -21.79
C ALA A 5 -7.26 45.91 -20.70
N ALA A 6 -7.87 45.44 -19.62
CA ALA A 6 -7.20 44.66 -18.60
C ALA A 6 -7.03 43.22 -19.12
N LEU A 7 -5.82 42.87 -19.50
CA LEU A 7 -5.45 41.50 -19.89
C LEU A 7 -5.35 40.64 -18.62
N LEU A 8 -6.38 39.83 -18.33
CA LEU A 8 -6.27 38.78 -17.32
C LEU A 8 -5.31 37.71 -17.83
N LEU A 9 -4.10 37.65 -17.28
CA LEU A 9 -3.23 36.48 -17.40
C LEU A 9 -3.79 35.37 -16.50
N CYS A 10 -4.41 34.36 -17.09
CA CYS A 10 -4.63 33.07 -16.43
C CYS A 10 -3.28 32.36 -16.31
N ILE A 11 -2.65 32.46 -15.14
CA ILE A 11 -1.47 31.65 -14.80
C ILE A 11 -1.99 30.24 -14.52
N SER A 12 -1.86 29.32 -15.48
CA SER A 12 -2.11 27.90 -15.26
C SER A 12 -1.01 27.35 -14.34
N VAL A 13 -1.33 27.14 -13.07
CA VAL A 13 -0.47 26.39 -12.15
C VAL A 13 -0.50 24.92 -12.57
N ASN A 14 0.56 24.46 -13.22
CA ASN A 14 0.76 23.03 -13.43
C ASN A 14 1.11 22.41 -12.07
N THR A 15 0.13 21.80 -11.41
CA THR A 15 0.32 21.09 -10.14
C THR A 15 0.94 19.72 -10.42
N TYR A 16 2.27 19.65 -10.38
CA TYR A 16 3.01 18.40 -10.48
C TYR A 16 2.79 17.53 -9.25
N ALA A 17 2.79 16.20 -9.44
CA ALA A 17 2.78 15.27 -8.34
C ALA A 17 4.04 15.42 -7.48
N GLN A 18 3.84 15.59 -6.18
CA GLN A 18 4.91 15.75 -5.20
C GLN A 18 5.47 14.39 -4.81
N LYS A 19 6.77 14.32 -4.56
CA LYS A 19 7.44 13.09 -4.13
C LYS A 19 7.41 12.95 -2.62
N TYR A 20 7.15 11.73 -2.17
CA TYR A 20 7.11 11.35 -0.76
C TYR A 20 7.85 10.02 -0.58
N THR A 21 8.50 9.88 0.58
CA THR A 21 9.16 8.66 1.01
C THR A 21 8.45 8.10 2.24
N PRO A 22 8.00 6.83 2.24
CA PRO A 22 7.43 6.18 3.43
C PRO A 22 8.39 6.20 4.61
N VAL A 23 7.85 6.31 5.81
CA VAL A 23 8.61 6.22 7.07
C VAL A 23 8.16 4.96 7.80
N ASP A 24 9.01 3.93 7.78
CA ASP A 24 8.71 2.60 8.34
C ASP A 24 8.20 2.67 9.78
N THR A 25 8.94 3.34 10.66
CA THR A 25 8.61 3.45 12.10
C THR A 25 7.35 4.27 12.41
N ALA A 26 6.82 5.00 11.43
CA ALA A 26 5.57 5.75 11.53
C ALA A 26 4.45 5.13 10.67
N SER A 27 4.68 3.90 10.18
CA SER A 27 3.77 3.18 9.31
C SER A 27 3.40 1.81 9.90
N LYS A 28 2.36 1.21 9.34
CA LYS A 28 1.85 -0.11 9.72
C LYS A 28 1.38 -0.84 8.47
N VAL A 29 1.90 -2.06 8.27
CA VAL A 29 1.43 -3.02 7.27
C VAL A 29 0.95 -4.25 8.03
N HIS A 30 -0.35 -4.28 8.30
CA HIS A 30 -0.98 -5.28 9.16
C HIS A 30 -1.78 -6.28 8.34
N PHE A 31 -1.76 -7.54 8.73
CA PHE A 31 -2.63 -8.57 8.16
C PHE A 31 -3.37 -9.34 9.24
N VAL A 32 -4.52 -9.90 8.87
CA VAL A 32 -5.30 -10.82 9.69
C VAL A 32 -5.75 -12.00 8.84
N ILE A 33 -5.56 -13.20 9.37
CA ILE A 33 -6.02 -14.46 8.79
C ILE A 33 -6.72 -15.31 9.85
N LYS A 34 -7.69 -16.12 9.43
CA LYS A 34 -8.34 -17.08 10.33
C LYS A 34 -7.49 -18.35 10.46
N ASN A 35 -7.13 -18.71 11.68
CA ASN A 35 -6.37 -19.92 12.01
C ASN A 35 -7.05 -20.62 13.20
N PHE A 36 -7.40 -21.90 13.06
CA PHE A 36 -8.22 -22.65 14.03
C PHE A 36 -9.51 -21.91 14.44
N GLY A 37 -10.13 -21.21 13.50
CA GLY A 37 -11.37 -20.46 13.77
C GLY A 37 -11.16 -19.11 14.46
N ILE A 38 -9.94 -18.72 14.80
CA ILE A 38 -9.59 -17.49 15.52
C ILE A 38 -8.85 -16.54 14.59
N ASN A 39 -9.11 -15.23 14.72
CA ASN A 39 -8.33 -14.22 14.00
C ASN A 39 -6.91 -14.18 14.56
N THR A 40 -5.94 -14.44 13.68
CA THR A 40 -4.52 -14.34 13.95
C THR A 40 -3.97 -13.20 13.12
N GLY A 41 -3.40 -12.20 13.80
CA GLY A 41 -2.80 -11.03 13.16
C GLY A 41 -1.28 -11.13 13.09
N GLY A 42 -0.71 -10.28 12.24
CA GLY A 42 0.72 -10.02 12.20
C GLY A 42 1.03 -8.79 11.38
N ASP A 43 2.30 -8.44 11.35
CA ASP A 43 2.80 -7.22 10.72
C ASP A 43 4.06 -7.47 9.90
N PHE A 44 4.33 -6.56 8.98
CA PHE A 44 5.61 -6.46 8.28
C PHE A 44 6.25 -5.10 8.56
N SER A 45 7.57 -5.09 8.63
CA SER A 45 8.42 -3.91 8.76
C SER A 45 9.33 -3.75 7.53
N GLY A 46 10.24 -2.77 7.56
CA GLY A 46 11.14 -2.49 6.43
C GLY A 46 10.44 -1.82 5.26
N LEU A 47 9.36 -1.07 5.54
CA LEU A 47 8.63 -0.30 4.54
C LEU A 47 9.53 0.75 3.89
N LYS A 48 9.66 0.65 2.57
CA LYS A 48 10.45 1.56 1.74
C LYS A 48 9.81 1.74 0.38
N GLY A 49 10.26 2.75 -0.35
CA GLY A 49 9.85 3.00 -1.72
C GLY A 49 9.60 4.47 -2.02
N ASP A 50 8.95 4.70 -3.15
CA ASP A 50 8.69 6.02 -3.70
C ASP A 50 7.19 6.21 -3.94
N ILE A 51 6.67 7.34 -3.46
CA ILE A 51 5.29 7.77 -3.70
C ILE A 51 5.32 9.10 -4.43
N SER A 52 4.64 9.19 -5.57
CA SER A 52 4.33 10.44 -6.24
C SER A 52 2.84 10.69 -6.12
N PHE A 53 2.45 11.84 -5.54
CA PHE A 53 1.05 12.12 -5.24
C PHE A 53 0.63 13.55 -5.60
N SER A 54 -0.54 13.67 -6.24
CA SER A 54 -1.23 14.92 -6.56
C SER A 54 -2.73 14.74 -6.35
N ALA A 55 -3.32 15.54 -5.46
CA ALA A 55 -4.78 15.56 -5.27
C ALA A 55 -5.54 16.13 -6.48
N ASP A 56 -4.89 17.04 -7.20
CA ASP A 56 -5.45 17.73 -8.37
C ASP A 56 -5.32 16.88 -9.65
N ASN A 57 -4.25 16.08 -9.74
CA ASN A 57 -4.02 15.16 -10.86
C ASN A 57 -3.74 13.72 -10.40
N PRO A 58 -4.77 12.97 -9.94
CA PRO A 58 -4.61 11.59 -9.49
C PRO A 58 -4.01 10.65 -10.54
N ALA A 59 -4.26 10.90 -11.82
CA ALA A 59 -3.73 10.08 -12.91
C ALA A 59 -2.20 10.19 -13.05
N ALA A 60 -1.58 11.23 -12.49
CA ALA A 60 -0.13 11.38 -12.41
C ALA A 60 0.48 10.78 -11.13
N CYS A 61 -0.34 10.21 -10.23
CA CYS A 61 0.16 9.56 -9.03
C CYS A 61 0.77 8.20 -9.34
N SER A 62 1.81 7.84 -8.59
CA SER A 62 2.44 6.53 -8.66
C SER A 62 2.88 6.07 -7.28
N PHE A 63 2.77 4.78 -7.02
CA PHE A 63 3.24 4.12 -5.80
C PHE A 63 4.12 2.95 -6.22
N ASN A 64 5.35 2.91 -5.71
CA ASN A 64 6.24 1.76 -5.80
C ASN A 64 6.81 1.54 -4.40
N VAL A 65 6.20 0.63 -3.65
CA VAL A 65 6.50 0.41 -2.23
C VAL A 65 6.73 -1.06 -1.94
N SER A 66 7.54 -1.35 -0.93
CA SER A 66 7.87 -2.70 -0.52
C SER A 66 8.04 -2.82 0.98
N VAL A 67 7.80 -4.01 1.51
CA VAL A 67 8.22 -4.44 2.84
C VAL A 67 9.15 -5.65 2.73
N GLU A 68 9.88 -5.95 3.80
CA GLU A 68 10.82 -7.07 3.83
C GLU A 68 10.14 -8.33 4.36
N ALA A 69 10.10 -9.39 3.55
CA ALA A 69 9.35 -10.60 3.86
C ALA A 69 9.84 -11.30 5.15
N SER A 70 11.14 -11.21 5.45
CA SER A 70 11.75 -11.77 6.66
C SER A 70 11.37 -11.03 7.94
N THR A 71 10.73 -9.87 7.85
CA THR A 71 10.31 -9.07 9.02
C THR A 71 8.90 -9.39 9.50
N ILE A 72 8.31 -10.46 8.97
CA ILE A 72 7.02 -10.94 9.45
C ILE A 72 7.07 -11.16 10.96
N ASP A 73 6.13 -10.53 11.67
CA ASP A 73 5.99 -10.62 13.11
C ASP A 73 4.54 -10.94 13.44
N THR A 74 4.34 -12.06 14.12
CA THR A 74 3.04 -12.50 14.58
C THR A 74 2.99 -12.64 16.09
N ASP A 75 3.93 -12.02 16.81
CA ASP A 75 4.17 -12.20 18.25
C ASP A 75 4.52 -13.67 18.61
N ASN A 76 5.01 -14.47 17.65
CA ASN A 76 5.39 -15.86 17.86
C ASN A 76 6.59 -16.24 16.98
N SER A 77 7.78 -16.17 17.58
CA SER A 77 9.06 -16.36 16.88
C SER A 77 9.20 -17.70 16.17
N MET A 78 8.59 -18.78 16.68
CA MET A 78 8.61 -20.08 15.98
C MET A 78 7.75 -20.05 14.72
N ARG A 79 6.57 -19.42 14.80
CA ARG A 79 5.70 -19.22 13.64
C ARG A 79 6.34 -18.29 12.63
N ASP A 80 6.93 -17.19 13.07
CA ASP A 80 7.60 -16.21 12.21
C ASP A 80 8.74 -16.85 11.44
N LYS A 81 9.54 -17.69 12.12
CA LYS A 81 10.56 -18.50 11.46
C LYS A 81 9.96 -19.39 10.38
N SER A 82 8.93 -20.18 10.68
CA SER A 82 8.28 -21.06 9.68
C SER A 82 7.69 -20.28 8.50
N LEU A 83 7.10 -19.11 8.74
CA LEU A 83 6.52 -18.27 7.69
C LEU A 83 7.60 -17.69 6.75
N ALA A 84 8.83 -17.48 7.23
CA ALA A 84 9.93 -17.01 6.41
C ALA A 84 10.52 -18.08 5.46
N GLU A 85 10.24 -19.37 5.69
CA GLU A 85 10.80 -20.50 4.93
C GLU A 85 10.06 -20.78 3.60
N GLU A 86 10.57 -21.74 2.82
CA GLU A 86 10.14 -22.08 1.47
C GLU A 86 8.64 -22.36 1.32
N GLU A 87 8.01 -22.98 2.32
CA GLU A 87 6.57 -23.29 2.28
C GLU A 87 5.70 -22.02 2.17
N TYR A 88 6.15 -20.92 2.79
CA TYR A 88 5.40 -19.67 2.87
C TYR A 88 6.09 -18.57 2.07
N PHE A 89 6.73 -17.60 2.70
CA PHE A 89 7.25 -16.42 2.00
C PHE A 89 8.57 -16.67 1.29
N ASP A 90 9.32 -17.73 1.64
CA ASP A 90 10.65 -18.02 1.10
C ASP A 90 11.52 -16.75 1.05
N ALA A 91 11.63 -16.08 2.21
CA ALA A 91 12.18 -14.73 2.32
C ALA A 91 13.66 -14.67 1.91
N ALA A 92 14.38 -15.80 1.99
CA ALA A 92 15.76 -15.89 1.52
C ALA A 92 15.86 -15.70 0.00
N LYS A 93 14.91 -16.25 -0.78
CA LYS A 93 14.87 -16.15 -2.24
C LYS A 93 14.05 -14.96 -2.73
N PHE A 94 12.99 -14.60 -2.02
CA PHE A 94 12.08 -13.51 -2.33
C PHE A 94 12.02 -12.51 -1.17
N PRO A 95 13.06 -11.67 -0.99
CA PRO A 95 13.20 -10.83 0.19
C PRO A 95 12.16 -9.71 0.31
N LEU A 96 11.46 -9.38 -0.79
CA LEU A 96 10.54 -8.24 -0.84
C LEU A 96 9.13 -8.67 -1.22
N ILE A 97 8.16 -8.11 -0.51
CA ILE A 97 6.77 -8.02 -0.94
C ILE A 97 6.59 -6.62 -1.53
N THR A 98 6.08 -6.51 -2.76
CA THR A 98 6.05 -5.22 -3.49
C THR A 98 4.65 -4.89 -3.99
N ILE A 99 4.30 -3.61 -3.94
CA ILE A 99 3.10 -3.05 -4.59
C ILE A 99 3.55 -1.96 -5.56
N VAL A 100 3.11 -2.08 -6.82
CA VAL A 100 3.33 -1.08 -7.87
C VAL A 100 1.99 -0.64 -8.45
N SER A 101 1.64 0.64 -8.34
CA SER A 101 0.41 1.18 -8.91
C SER A 101 0.42 1.12 -10.44
N THR A 102 -0.72 0.79 -11.02
CA THR A 102 -0.98 0.95 -12.46
C THR A 102 -1.98 2.07 -12.74
N LYS A 103 -2.85 2.38 -11.77
CA LYS A 103 -3.82 3.47 -11.88
C LYS A 103 -4.20 4.00 -10.49
N ILE A 104 -4.33 5.31 -10.38
CA ILE A 104 -4.89 6.00 -9.22
C ILE A 104 -6.00 6.93 -9.71
N GLU A 105 -7.16 6.84 -9.08
CA GLU A 105 -8.34 7.63 -9.45
C GLU A 105 -9.07 8.18 -8.22
N LYS A 106 -9.87 9.23 -8.41
CA LYS A 106 -10.77 9.69 -7.34
C LYS A 106 -11.91 8.67 -7.19
N THR A 107 -12.34 8.44 -5.96
CA THR A 107 -13.60 7.71 -5.75
C THR A 107 -14.79 8.61 -6.04
N ASN A 108 -15.94 8.02 -6.36
CA ASN A 108 -17.22 8.73 -6.46
C ASN A 108 -17.77 9.18 -5.08
N LYS A 109 -17.02 8.99 -3.99
CA LYS A 109 -17.44 9.44 -2.66
C LYS A 109 -17.34 10.97 -2.61
N THR A 110 -18.35 11.59 -2.00
CA THR A 110 -18.42 13.04 -1.80
C THR A 110 -17.40 13.57 -0.78
N ALA A 111 -16.78 12.69 0.00
CA ALA A 111 -15.77 13.07 0.98
C ALA A 111 -14.41 13.31 0.31
N ALA A 112 -13.81 14.48 0.58
CA ALA A 112 -12.46 14.80 0.13
C ALA A 112 -11.43 13.79 0.67
N GLY A 113 -10.38 13.55 -0.12
CA GLY A 113 -9.26 12.69 0.29
C GLY A 113 -9.44 11.19 0.03
N PHE A 114 -10.53 10.74 -0.59
CA PHE A 114 -10.72 9.33 -0.97
C PHE A 114 -10.36 9.04 -2.43
N TYR A 115 -9.48 8.08 -2.61
CA TYR A 115 -8.96 7.63 -3.91
C TYR A 115 -9.13 6.12 -4.04
N TYR A 116 -8.97 5.62 -5.25
CA TYR A 116 -8.99 4.21 -5.56
C TYR A 116 -7.64 3.83 -6.17
N PHE A 117 -7.04 2.80 -5.59
CA PHE A 117 -5.79 2.22 -6.03
C PHE A 117 -6.08 1.03 -6.93
N THR A 118 -5.38 0.92 -8.05
CA THR A 118 -5.22 -0.31 -8.83
C THR A 118 -3.74 -0.52 -9.09
N GLY A 119 -3.27 -1.74 -8.90
CA GLY A 119 -1.86 -2.04 -9.09
C GLY A 119 -1.54 -3.53 -8.93
N ASN A 120 -0.26 -3.81 -9.04
CA ASN A 120 0.29 -5.16 -8.99
C ASN A 120 0.90 -5.40 -7.61
N LEU A 121 0.42 -6.42 -6.92
CA LEU A 121 1.01 -6.98 -5.71
C LEU A 121 1.85 -8.19 -6.11
N THR A 122 3.13 -8.19 -5.72
CA THR A 122 4.03 -9.34 -5.91
C THR A 122 4.45 -9.90 -4.57
N ILE A 123 4.16 -11.19 -4.36
CA ILE A 123 4.56 -11.95 -3.17
C ILE A 123 5.15 -13.27 -3.66
N LYS A 124 6.32 -13.67 -3.11
CA LYS A 124 7.00 -14.94 -3.45
C LYS A 124 7.17 -15.13 -4.98
N GLY A 125 7.51 -14.05 -5.68
CA GLY A 125 7.69 -14.04 -7.13
C GLY A 125 6.40 -14.13 -7.97
N VAL A 126 5.23 -14.24 -7.35
CA VAL A 126 3.93 -14.28 -8.04
C VAL A 126 3.28 -12.90 -7.99
N THR A 127 2.89 -12.38 -9.16
CA THR A 127 2.24 -11.07 -9.29
C THR A 127 0.75 -11.23 -9.55
N LYS A 128 -0.07 -10.48 -8.80
CA LYS A 128 -1.53 -10.39 -8.96
C LYS A 128 -1.98 -8.93 -8.96
N SER A 129 -3.00 -8.63 -9.77
CA SER A 129 -3.65 -7.32 -9.74
C SER A 129 -4.52 -7.21 -8.49
N ILE A 130 -4.38 -6.12 -7.75
CA ILE A 130 -5.22 -5.77 -6.61
C ILE A 130 -5.86 -4.39 -6.83
N SER A 131 -6.98 -4.14 -6.18
CA SER A 131 -7.61 -2.82 -6.18
C SER A 131 -8.35 -2.55 -4.90
N PHE A 132 -8.25 -1.32 -4.39
CA PHE A 132 -8.86 -0.96 -3.12
C PHE A 132 -9.04 0.55 -2.95
N PRO A 133 -10.04 0.99 -2.17
CA PRO A 133 -10.14 2.38 -1.76
C PRO A 133 -9.07 2.70 -0.72
N PHE A 134 -8.51 3.91 -0.82
CA PHE A 134 -7.64 4.46 0.21
C PHE A 134 -7.98 5.91 0.50
N GLN A 135 -7.61 6.37 1.68
CA GLN A 135 -7.75 7.76 2.11
C GLN A 135 -6.37 8.39 2.24
N VAL A 136 -6.30 9.68 1.92
CA VAL A 136 -5.14 10.52 2.17
C VAL A 136 -5.52 11.62 3.13
N LYS A 137 -4.72 11.78 4.19
CA LYS A 137 -4.84 12.85 5.16
C LYS A 137 -3.52 13.60 5.24
N GLU A 138 -3.59 14.93 5.26
CA GLU A 138 -2.43 15.76 5.55
C GLU A 138 -2.05 15.62 7.03
N GLU A 139 -0.76 15.42 7.27
CA GLU A 139 -0.17 15.37 8.60
C GLU A 139 1.03 16.32 8.62
N LYS A 140 1.54 16.65 9.81
CA LYS A 140 2.70 17.55 9.93
C LYS A 140 3.88 16.99 9.11
N ASN A 141 4.30 17.73 8.08
CA ASN A 141 5.43 17.42 7.19
C ASN A 141 5.25 16.17 6.30
N GLY A 142 4.02 15.72 6.05
CA GLY A 142 3.81 14.55 5.19
C GLY A 142 2.35 14.24 4.92
N LEU A 143 2.12 13.06 4.36
CA LEU A 143 0.80 12.51 4.10
C LEU A 143 0.67 11.17 4.80
N LEU A 144 -0.51 10.93 5.39
CA LEU A 144 -0.92 9.64 5.89
C LEU A 144 -1.85 8.99 4.86
N PHE A 145 -1.44 7.84 4.35
CA PHE A 145 -2.21 6.99 3.44
C PHE A 145 -2.80 5.82 4.22
N THR A 146 -4.13 5.68 4.25
CA THR A 146 -4.80 4.54 4.90
C THR A 146 -5.64 3.77 3.90
N GLY A 147 -5.55 2.45 3.92
CA GLY A 147 -6.28 1.61 2.98
C GLY A 147 -6.41 0.19 3.51
N SER A 148 -7.33 -0.56 2.94
CA SER A 148 -7.47 -1.97 3.24
C SER A 148 -7.89 -2.76 2.02
N PHE A 149 -7.40 -3.98 1.91
CA PHE A 149 -7.73 -4.89 0.84
C PHE A 149 -7.62 -6.32 1.34
N GLU A 150 -8.01 -7.24 0.49
CA GLU A 150 -8.17 -8.63 0.84
C GLU A 150 -7.53 -9.48 -0.25
N ILE A 151 -6.75 -10.49 0.13
CA ILE A 151 -6.11 -11.41 -0.80
C ILE A 151 -6.42 -12.85 -0.43
N ASN A 152 -6.32 -13.73 -1.42
CA ASN A 152 -6.28 -15.16 -1.19
C ASN A 152 -4.82 -15.62 -1.19
N ARG A 153 -4.33 -16.15 -0.06
CA ARG A 153 -2.92 -16.60 0.08
C ARG A 153 -2.54 -17.69 -0.91
N MET A 154 -3.52 -18.49 -1.37
CA MET A 154 -3.29 -19.57 -2.32
C MET A 154 -2.90 -19.05 -3.71
N ASP A 155 -3.34 -17.84 -4.06
CA ASP A 155 -2.99 -17.21 -5.35
C ASP A 155 -1.50 -16.91 -5.45
N PHE A 156 -0.79 -16.88 -4.32
CA PHE A 156 0.65 -16.60 -4.19
C PHE A 156 1.46 -17.83 -3.74
N GLY A 157 0.82 -19.00 -3.60
CA GLY A 157 1.50 -20.23 -3.16
C GLY A 157 2.07 -20.15 -1.74
N LEU A 158 1.36 -19.49 -0.82
CA LEU A 158 1.76 -19.37 0.58
C LEU A 158 1.10 -20.49 1.41
N GLY A 159 1.85 -21.57 1.63
CA GLY A 159 1.38 -22.79 2.30
C GLY A 159 0.35 -23.57 1.48
N GLU A 160 -0.17 -24.64 2.08
CA GLU A 160 -1.15 -25.53 1.44
C GLU A 160 -2.59 -25.21 1.85
N GLN A 161 -3.57 -25.70 1.07
CA GLN A 161 -4.97 -25.60 1.48
C GLN A 161 -5.24 -26.44 2.73
N SER A 162 -6.00 -25.89 3.66
CA SER A 162 -6.33 -26.57 4.92
C SER A 162 -7.68 -26.10 5.46
N ILE A 163 -8.33 -26.96 6.25
CA ILE A 163 -9.54 -26.63 7.00
C ILE A 163 -9.20 -25.71 8.20
N VAL A 164 -7.95 -25.80 8.68
CA VAL A 164 -7.47 -25.09 9.87
C VAL A 164 -7.06 -23.66 9.55
N LEU A 165 -6.29 -23.49 8.47
CA LEU A 165 -5.76 -22.19 8.05
C LEU A 165 -6.58 -21.67 6.87
N GLY A 166 -7.29 -20.56 7.10
CA GLY A 166 -8.11 -19.91 6.09
C GLY A 166 -7.29 -19.46 4.88
N ASN A 167 -7.99 -19.18 3.77
CA ASN A 167 -7.35 -18.70 2.54
C ASN A 167 -7.32 -17.17 2.46
N GLN A 168 -8.35 -16.53 3.00
CA GLN A 168 -8.53 -15.09 2.95
C GLN A 168 -7.65 -14.39 3.99
N VAL A 169 -6.89 -13.41 3.54
CA VAL A 169 -6.05 -12.54 4.37
C VAL A 169 -6.53 -11.11 4.18
N ALA A 170 -7.02 -10.51 5.26
CA ALA A 170 -7.35 -9.09 5.29
C ALA A 170 -6.07 -8.30 5.57
N VAL A 171 -5.79 -7.28 4.75
CA VAL A 171 -4.62 -6.41 4.86
C VAL A 171 -5.08 -5.00 5.16
N THR A 172 -4.47 -4.36 6.15
CA THR A 172 -4.68 -2.95 6.50
C THR A 172 -3.36 -2.21 6.41
N LEU A 173 -3.39 -1.07 5.72
CA LEU A 173 -2.26 -0.19 5.52
C LEU A 173 -2.51 1.13 6.25
N SER A 174 -1.50 1.59 6.98
CA SER A 174 -1.41 2.95 7.52
C SER A 174 0.00 3.45 7.26
N VAL A 175 0.22 4.17 6.17
CA VAL A 175 1.55 4.56 5.69
C VAL A 175 1.73 6.06 5.83
N PHE A 176 2.61 6.48 6.73
CA PHE A 176 3.04 7.88 6.77
C PHE A 176 4.22 8.06 5.81
N ALA A 177 4.13 9.05 4.93
CA ALA A 177 5.21 9.40 4.01
C ALA A 177 5.58 10.87 4.14
N LYS A 178 6.88 11.14 4.31
CA LYS A 178 7.42 12.50 4.37
C LYS A 178 7.61 13.03 2.97
N LYS A 179 7.33 14.32 2.78
CA LYS A 179 7.64 15.01 1.54
C LYS A 179 9.16 15.09 1.36
N ASN A 180 9.63 14.80 0.15
CA ASN A 180 11.04 14.92 -0.23
C ASN A 180 11.44 16.38 -0.46
#